data_AF-A0A1V4RD57-F1
#
_entry.id   AF-A0A1V4RD57-F1
#
_cell.length_a   1.000
_cell.length_b   1.000
_cell.length_c   1.000
_cell.angle_alpha   90.00
_cell.angle_beta   90.00
_cell.angle_gamma   90.00
#
_symmetry.space_group_name_H-M   'P 1'
#
loop_
_entity.id
_entity.type
_entity.pdbx_description
1 polymer ?
#
loop_
_entity_poly.entity_id
_entity_poly.type
_entity_poly.pdbx_seq_one_letter_code
_entity_poly.pdbx_strand_id
1 'polypeptide(L)'
;KTCILKLDINRNIHQYRAGPSCTSQIKKALKLIYSSKKPVIIAGGGVVISGASRELVHFAEKLNIPVTTTLMGLGGFPGTHPLSLGMPGMHGTVYANMAITESDLLISVGCRFDDRVTGRVDAFAPEAKIIHIDIDPTSKSKHMD
;
A
#
# COMPACT_ATOMS: atom_id res chain seq x y z
N LYS A 1 17.26 -7.98 -7.17
CA LYS A 1 17.03 -7.09 -8.33
C LYS A 1 15.59 -7.37 -8.76
N THR A 2 14.56 -6.68 -8.26
CA THR A 2 14.21 -5.29 -8.56
C THR A 2 13.10 -4.87 -7.59
N CYS A 3 13.23 -3.70 -6.94
CA CYS A 3 12.14 -3.04 -6.22
C CYS A 3 11.62 -1.93 -7.13
N ILE A 4 10.45 -2.13 -7.75
CA ILE A 4 9.78 -1.11 -8.57
C ILE A 4 8.90 -0.29 -7.62
N LEU A 5 9.45 0.77 -7.05
CA LEU A 5 8.72 1.73 -6.23
C LEU A 5 8.12 2.80 -7.13
N LYS A 6 6.92 2.59 -7.69
CA LYS A 6 6.27 3.61 -8.52
C LYS A 6 5.43 4.55 -7.65
N LEU A 7 6.02 5.66 -7.22
CA LEU A 7 5.27 6.79 -6.66
C LEU A 7 4.51 7.53 -7.76
N ASP A 8 3.19 7.53 -7.65
CA ASP A 8 2.35 8.47 -8.38
C ASP A 8 2.16 9.72 -7.52
N ILE A 9 2.74 10.83 -7.97
CA ILE A 9 2.44 12.16 -7.45
C ILE A 9 1.79 12.88 -8.63
N ASN A 10 0.45 12.93 -8.60
CA ASN A 10 -0.45 13.54 -9.59
C ASN A 10 -0.65 12.82 -10.93
N ARG A 11 -1.95 12.71 -11.26
CA ARG A 11 -2.56 12.26 -12.52
C ARG A 11 -1.76 12.69 -13.76
N ASN A 12 -1.26 11.73 -14.53
CA ASN A 12 -1.45 11.65 -15.99
C ASN A 12 -0.75 10.42 -16.57
N ILE A 13 -1.50 9.75 -17.45
CA ILE A 13 -1.22 8.45 -18.04
C ILE A 13 -0.30 8.66 -19.27
N HIS A 14 0.45 7.61 -19.62
CA HIS A 14 1.35 7.48 -20.78
C HIS A 14 2.78 8.01 -20.62
N GLN A 15 3.72 7.10 -20.32
CA GLN A 15 4.85 6.77 -21.21
C GLN A 15 5.90 5.92 -20.47
N TYR A 16 6.36 4.88 -21.17
CA TYR A 16 7.56 4.11 -20.86
C TYR A 16 8.77 5.03 -21.08
N ARG A 17 9.27 5.63 -20.00
CA ARG A 17 10.58 6.31 -19.97
C ARG A 17 11.40 5.64 -18.89
N ALA A 18 12.69 5.45 -19.15
CA ALA A 18 13.66 5.02 -18.15
C ALA A 18 13.40 5.83 -16.87
N GLY A 19 12.78 5.16 -15.89
CA GLY A 19 12.26 5.84 -14.72
C GLY A 19 13.39 6.47 -13.92
N PRO A 20 13.08 7.37 -12.98
CA PRO A 20 14.08 7.80 -12.00
C PRO A 20 14.73 6.55 -11.41
N SER A 21 16.05 6.60 -11.15
CA SER A 21 16.73 5.49 -10.48
C SER A 21 15.91 5.06 -9.25
N CYS A 22 15.87 3.76 -8.95
CA CYS A 22 15.14 3.20 -7.81
C CYS A 22 15.33 4.04 -6.53
N THR A 23 16.53 4.57 -6.33
CA THR A 23 16.90 5.52 -5.26
C THR A 23 16.09 6.82 -5.24
N SER A 24 15.84 7.45 -6.38
CA SER A 24 15.03 8.68 -6.48
C SER A 24 13.57 8.43 -6.12
N GLN A 25 13.03 7.28 -6.52
CA GLN A 25 11.70 6.85 -6.13
C GLN A 25 11.63 6.57 -4.62
N ILE A 26 12.58 5.81 -4.06
CA ILE A 26 12.66 5.58 -2.61
C ILE A 26 12.68 6.92 -1.84
N LYS A 27 13.48 7.90 -2.28
CA LYS A 27 13.53 9.22 -1.65
C LYS A 27 12.19 9.95 -1.67
N LYS A 28 11.44 9.86 -2.78
CA LYS A 28 10.09 10.45 -2.87
C LYS A 28 9.10 9.74 -1.93
N ALA A 29 9.14 8.41 -1.83
CA ALA A 29 8.32 7.66 -0.87
C ALA A 29 8.61 8.07 0.56
N LEU A 30 9.89 8.10 0.93
CA LEU A 30 10.30 8.53 2.26
C LEU A 30 9.82 9.95 2.55
N LYS A 31 9.94 10.89 1.60
CA LYS A 31 9.41 12.25 1.79
C LYS A 31 7.92 12.27 2.07
N LEU A 32 7.12 11.48 1.35
CA LEU A 32 5.68 11.38 1.59
C LEU A 32 5.39 10.77 2.96
N ILE A 33 6.04 9.66 3.30
CA ILE A 33 5.90 8.96 4.59
C ILE A 33 6.20 9.92 5.74
N TYR A 34 7.33 10.62 5.70
CA TYR A 34 7.71 11.56 6.78
C TYR A 34 6.83 12.81 6.85
N SER A 35 6.11 13.16 5.77
CA SER A 35 5.19 14.30 5.76
C SER A 35 3.75 13.95 6.12
N SER A 36 3.43 12.65 6.15
CA SER A 36 2.09 12.14 6.42
C SER A 36 1.80 12.16 7.92
N LYS A 37 0.57 12.51 8.28
CA LYS A 37 0.08 12.54 9.65
C LYS A 37 -0.80 11.33 9.98
N LYS A 38 -1.44 10.73 8.97
CA LYS A 38 -2.32 9.57 9.10
C LYS A 38 -1.95 8.51 8.05
N PRO A 39 -0.73 7.95 8.09
CA PRO A 39 -0.35 6.89 7.16
C PRO A 39 -1.01 5.57 7.55
N VAL A 40 -1.41 4.78 6.55
CA VAL A 40 -1.88 3.40 6.72
C VAL A 40 -1.17 2.50 5.71
N ILE A 41 -0.72 1.32 6.16
CA ILE A 41 -0.21 0.28 5.25
C ILE A 41 -1.33 -0.69 4.93
N ILE A 42 -1.52 -0.99 3.65
CA ILE A 42 -2.34 -2.11 3.17
C ILE A 42 -1.44 -3.18 2.57
N ALA A 43 -1.40 -4.34 3.22
CA ALA A 43 -0.59 -5.49 2.83
C ALA A 43 -1.44 -6.50 2.04
N GLY A 44 -1.01 -6.80 0.81
CA GLY A 44 -1.66 -7.76 -0.07
C GLY A 44 -0.92 -9.09 -0.15
N GLY A 45 -1.42 -9.98 -1.02
CA GLY A 45 -0.85 -11.32 -1.20
C GLY A 45 0.61 -11.36 -1.68
N GLY A 46 1.10 -10.29 -2.29
CA GLY A 46 2.51 -10.18 -2.66
C GLY A 46 3.46 -10.23 -1.46
N VAL A 47 3.03 -9.77 -0.27
CA VAL A 47 3.83 -9.89 0.96
C VAL A 47 3.97 -11.36 1.36
N VAL A 48 2.88 -12.11 1.29
CA VAL A 48 2.86 -13.54 1.63
C VAL A 48 3.71 -14.33 0.64
N ILE A 49 3.51 -14.11 -0.67
CA ILE A 49 4.21 -14.83 -1.75
C ILE A 49 5.72 -14.59 -1.70
N SER A 50 6.14 -13.39 -1.34
CA SER A 50 7.57 -13.03 -1.26
C SER A 50 8.23 -13.40 0.06
N GLY A 51 7.47 -13.85 1.07
CA GLY A 51 7.99 -14.12 2.41
C GLY A 51 8.39 -12.86 3.19
N ALA A 52 7.94 -11.68 2.78
CA ALA A 52 8.37 -10.38 3.31
C ALA A 52 7.70 -9.96 4.63
N SER A 53 7.18 -10.92 5.40
CA SER A 53 6.42 -10.64 6.64
C SER A 53 7.29 -9.96 7.70
N ARG A 54 8.53 -10.42 7.88
CA ARG A 54 9.46 -9.85 8.88
C ARG A 54 9.84 -8.41 8.53
N GLU A 55 10.10 -8.15 7.25
CA GLU A 55 10.43 -6.84 6.72
C GLU A 55 9.25 -5.87 6.88
N LEU A 56 8.03 -6.34 6.62
CA LEU A 56 6.81 -5.56 6.83
C LEU A 56 6.61 -5.20 8.31
N VAL A 57 6.81 -6.16 9.23
CA VAL A 57 6.74 -5.91 10.68
C VAL A 57 7.77 -4.85 11.08
N HIS A 58 9.04 -5.05 10.71
CA HIS A 58 10.10 -4.09 11.02
C HIS A 58 9.81 -2.69 10.46
N PHE A 59 9.28 -2.61 9.24
CA PHE A 59 8.92 -1.35 8.61
C PHE A 59 7.78 -0.65 9.35
N ALA A 60 6.71 -1.38 9.71
CA ALA A 60 5.57 -0.85 10.44
C ALA A 60 5.96 -0.39 11.85
N GLU A 61 6.74 -1.18 12.60
CA GLU A 61 7.22 -0.83 13.94
C GLU A 61 8.12 0.41 13.93
N LYS A 62 9.07 0.46 13.00
CA LYS A 62 10.05 1.56 12.92
C LYS A 62 9.39 2.92 12.67
N LEU A 63 8.28 2.93 11.95
CA LEU A 63 7.54 4.14 11.62
C LEU A 63 6.26 4.30 12.43
N ASN A 64 5.96 3.32 13.29
CA ASN A 64 4.72 3.23 14.07
C ASN A 64 3.46 3.40 13.19
N ILE A 65 3.41 2.71 12.05
CA ILE A 65 2.32 2.82 11.07
C ILE A 65 1.36 1.63 11.23
N PRO A 66 0.04 1.86 11.39
CA PRO A 66 -0.93 0.79 11.45
C PRO A 66 -1.05 0.04 10.11
N VAL A 67 -1.30 -1.27 10.20
CA VAL A 67 -1.31 -2.20 9.07
C VAL A 67 -2.65 -2.87 8.96
N THR A 68 -3.26 -2.79 7.79
CA THR A 68 -4.39 -3.62 7.38
C THR A 68 -3.94 -4.64 6.34
N THR A 69 -4.59 -5.80 6.30
CA THR A 69 -4.26 -6.88 5.36
C THR A 69 -5.45 -7.16 4.46
N THR A 70 -5.24 -7.27 3.15
CA THR A 70 -6.29 -7.79 2.25
C THR A 70 -6.57 -9.25 2.58
N LEU A 71 -7.66 -9.80 2.05
CA LEU A 71 -7.95 -11.24 2.16
C LEU A 71 -6.76 -12.08 1.71
N MET A 72 -6.12 -11.68 0.60
CA MET A 72 -4.94 -12.35 0.05
C MET A 72 -3.66 -12.08 0.87
N GLY A 73 -3.63 -10.99 1.63
CA GLY A 73 -2.51 -10.61 2.50
C GLY A 73 -2.58 -11.20 3.92
N LEU A 74 -3.65 -11.94 4.27
CA LEU A 74 -3.75 -12.59 5.58
C LEU A 74 -2.54 -13.52 5.82
N GLY A 75 -1.94 -13.41 6.99
CA GLY A 75 -0.69 -14.08 7.34
C GLY A 75 0.58 -13.30 6.95
N GLY A 76 0.47 -12.23 6.16
CA GLY A 76 1.59 -11.35 5.84
C GLY A 76 1.99 -10.42 7.00
N PHE A 77 1.06 -10.12 7.90
CA PHE A 77 1.28 -9.36 9.14
C PHE A 77 0.60 -10.08 10.32
N PRO A 78 1.20 -10.12 11.53
CA PRO A 78 0.62 -10.85 12.65
C PRO A 78 -0.70 -10.20 13.11
N GLY A 79 -1.80 -10.96 13.07
CA GLY A 79 -3.14 -10.45 13.37
C GLY A 79 -3.31 -9.91 14.79
N THR A 80 -2.53 -10.43 15.75
CA THR A 80 -2.53 -10.01 17.17
C THR A 80 -1.55 -8.87 17.47
N HIS A 81 -0.83 -8.36 16.45
CA HIS A 81 0.11 -7.28 16.65
C HIS A 81 -0.63 -5.97 17.00
N PRO A 82 -0.10 -5.11 17.90
CA PRO A 82 -0.78 -3.86 18.29
C PRO A 82 -1.08 -2.89 17.13
N LEU A 83 -0.26 -2.94 16.08
CA LEU A 83 -0.46 -2.17 14.84
C LEU A 83 -1.41 -2.82 13.84
N SER A 84 -1.95 -4.02 14.12
CA SER A 84 -2.86 -4.72 13.22
C SER A 84 -4.27 -4.12 13.29
N LEU A 85 -4.78 -3.70 12.13
CA LEU A 85 -6.17 -3.24 11.96
C LEU A 85 -7.10 -4.36 11.47
N GLY A 86 -6.57 -5.55 11.19
CA GLY A 86 -7.35 -6.61 10.54
C GLY A 86 -7.70 -6.27 9.08
N MET A 87 -8.72 -6.94 8.55
CA MET A 87 -9.09 -6.85 7.13
C MET A 87 -10.05 -5.68 6.87
N PRO A 88 -9.93 -4.95 5.74
CA PRO A 88 -10.92 -3.98 5.30
C PRO A 88 -12.07 -4.63 4.49
N GLY A 89 -13.08 -3.82 4.15
CA GLY A 89 -14.16 -4.18 3.23
C GLY A 89 -15.47 -4.54 3.93
N MET A 90 -16.41 -5.10 3.16
CA MET A 90 -17.79 -5.42 3.59
C MET A 90 -17.86 -6.37 4.81
N HIS A 91 -16.89 -7.26 4.95
CA HIS A 91 -16.76 -8.21 6.06
C HIS A 91 -15.52 -7.91 6.91
N GLY A 92 -14.95 -6.72 6.72
CA GLY A 92 -13.77 -6.26 7.44
C GLY A 92 -14.10 -5.64 8.78
N THR A 93 -13.07 -5.16 9.45
CA THR A 93 -13.21 -4.42 10.69
C THR A 93 -13.62 -2.98 10.40
N VAL A 94 -14.48 -2.43 11.25
CA VAL A 94 -14.92 -1.03 11.12
C VAL A 94 -13.72 -0.07 11.23
N TYR A 95 -12.79 -0.38 12.12
CA TYR A 95 -11.60 0.45 12.35
C TYR A 95 -10.59 0.37 11.21
N ALA A 96 -10.45 -0.75 10.48
CA ALA A 96 -9.65 -0.77 9.24
C ALA A 96 -10.26 0.14 8.17
N ASN A 97 -11.57 0.04 7.96
CA ASN A 97 -12.26 0.88 6.98
C ASN A 97 -12.12 2.37 7.33
N MET A 98 -12.36 2.75 8.58
CA MET A 98 -12.20 4.13 9.05
C MET A 98 -10.76 4.64 8.89
N ALA A 99 -9.77 3.84 9.30
CA ALA A 99 -8.37 4.23 9.18
C ALA A 99 -7.97 4.51 7.73
N ILE A 100 -8.45 3.71 6.79
CA ILE A 100 -8.14 3.90 5.36
C ILE A 100 -8.87 5.13 4.81
N THR A 101 -10.17 5.29 5.11
CA THR A 101 -10.96 6.44 4.66
C THR A 101 -10.40 7.77 5.18
N GLU A 102 -9.90 7.80 6.42
CA GLU A 102 -9.31 9.00 7.02
C GLU A 102 -7.81 9.18 6.74
N SER A 103 -7.17 8.23 6.05
CA SER A 103 -5.73 8.30 5.80
C SER A 103 -5.37 9.46 4.85
N ASP A 104 -4.23 10.10 5.11
CA ASP A 104 -3.64 11.08 4.18
C ASP A 104 -2.54 10.45 3.30
N LEU A 105 -2.16 9.19 3.61
CA LEU A 105 -1.23 8.38 2.86
C LEU A 105 -1.60 6.90 3.00
N LEU A 106 -1.85 6.24 1.88
CA LEU A 106 -2.01 4.78 1.82
C LEU A 106 -0.78 4.15 1.16
N ILE A 107 -0.13 3.25 1.89
CA ILE A 107 1.05 2.51 1.45
C ILE A 107 0.62 1.09 1.10
N SER A 108 0.42 0.86 -0.19
CA SER A 108 0.06 -0.46 -0.73
C SER A 108 1.32 -1.30 -0.96
N VAL A 109 1.40 -2.44 -0.28
CA VAL A 109 2.53 -3.37 -0.36
C VAL A 109 2.05 -4.71 -0.89
N GLY A 110 2.45 -5.04 -2.13
CA GLY A 110 2.11 -6.31 -2.76
C GLY A 110 0.62 -6.54 -2.96
N CYS A 111 -0.19 -5.48 -3.06
CA CYS A 111 -1.59 -5.60 -3.44
C CYS A 111 -1.72 -5.53 -4.95
N ARG A 112 -2.49 -6.44 -5.57
CA ARG A 112 -2.97 -6.20 -6.93
C ARG A 112 -4.20 -5.32 -6.83
N PHE A 113 -4.28 -4.21 -7.57
CA PHE A 113 -5.45 -3.31 -7.54
C PHE A 113 -6.73 -3.90 -8.19
N ASP A 114 -6.72 -5.19 -8.53
CA ASP A 114 -7.88 -6.02 -8.88
C ASP A 114 -8.46 -6.79 -7.66
N ASP A 115 -7.85 -6.64 -6.48
CA ASP A 115 -8.36 -7.31 -5.28
C ASP A 115 -9.69 -6.68 -4.87
N ARG A 116 -10.69 -7.52 -4.58
CA ARG A 116 -12.09 -7.15 -4.24
C ARG A 116 -12.22 -6.31 -2.97
N VAL A 117 -11.09 -5.88 -2.41
CA VAL A 117 -10.91 -5.14 -1.18
C VAL A 117 -10.79 -3.64 -1.42
N THR A 118 -10.24 -3.17 -2.56
CA THR A 118 -10.00 -1.72 -2.77
C THR A 118 -11.02 -1.01 -3.65
N GLY A 119 -11.78 -1.72 -4.51
CA GLY A 119 -12.73 -1.08 -5.43
C GLY A 119 -12.15 0.14 -6.16
N ARG A 120 -12.96 1.19 -6.38
CA ARG A 120 -12.46 2.54 -6.71
C ARG A 120 -11.65 3.06 -5.52
N VAL A 121 -10.32 3.09 -5.64
CA VAL A 121 -9.41 3.65 -4.61
C VAL A 121 -9.85 5.06 -4.20
N ASP A 122 -10.36 5.86 -5.15
CA ASP A 122 -10.91 7.19 -4.92
C ASP A 122 -12.13 7.22 -3.98
N ALA A 123 -12.90 6.13 -3.88
CA ALA A 123 -14.00 5.99 -2.94
C ALA A 123 -13.55 5.46 -1.57
N PHE A 124 -12.38 4.82 -1.52
CA PHE A 124 -11.91 4.08 -0.34
C PHE A 124 -10.93 4.88 0.51
N ALA A 125 -10.07 5.67 -0.13
CA ALA A 125 -9.11 6.57 0.50
C ALA A 125 -9.10 7.93 -0.24
N PRO A 126 -10.21 8.69 -0.18
CA PRO A 126 -10.48 9.82 -1.08
C PRO A 126 -9.43 10.93 -1.01
N GLU A 127 -8.88 11.18 0.17
CA GLU A 127 -7.90 12.24 0.43
C GLU A 127 -6.45 11.74 0.49
N ALA A 128 -6.24 10.43 0.31
CA ALA A 128 -4.95 9.81 0.51
C ALA A 128 -4.05 9.93 -0.72
N LYS A 129 -2.79 10.27 -0.49
CA LYS A 129 -1.75 9.97 -1.48
C LYS A 129 -1.48 8.48 -1.48
N ILE A 130 -1.17 7.90 -2.64
CA ILE A 130 -0.96 6.46 -2.75
C ILE A 130 0.51 6.15 -3.09
N ILE A 131 1.18 5.40 -2.20
CA ILE A 131 2.44 4.72 -2.51
C ILE A 131 2.09 3.28 -2.87
N HIS A 132 2.57 2.82 -4.03
CA HIS A 132 2.36 1.45 -4.46
C HIS A 132 3.70 0.73 -4.67
N ILE A 133 3.86 -0.38 -3.96
CA ILE A 133 5.04 -1.23 -3.96
C ILE A 133 4.62 -2.58 -4.55
N ASP A 134 4.97 -2.83 -5.80
CA ASP A 134 4.72 -4.10 -6.47
C ASP A 134 5.92 -4.45 -7.37
N ILE A 135 6.11 -5.75 -7.59
CA ILE A 135 7.14 -6.28 -8.49
C ILE A 135 6.66 -6.26 -9.95
N ASP A 136 5.34 -6.34 -10.17
CA ASP A 136 4.74 -6.35 -11.50
C ASP A 136 4.58 -4.90 -12.01
N PRO A 137 5.31 -4.50 -13.07
CA PRO A 137 5.18 -3.16 -13.64
C PRO A 137 3.81 -2.90 -14.29
N THR A 138 3.02 -3.95 -14.54
CA THR A 138 1.68 -3.89 -15.17
C THR A 138 0.54 -3.88 -14.16
N SER A 139 0.81 -3.96 -12.85
CA SER A 139 -0.23 -4.02 -11.80
C SER A 139 -1.15 -2.79 -11.76
N LYS A 140 -0.76 -1.67 -12.39
CA LYS A 140 -1.60 -0.47 -12.57
C LYS A 140 -2.36 -0.41 -13.92
N SER A 141 -2.01 -1.23 -14.90
CA SER A 141 -2.27 -0.93 -16.32
C SER A 141 -3.60 -1.42 -16.88
N LYS A 142 -4.53 -1.95 -16.08
CA LYS A 142 -5.72 -2.60 -16.65
C LYS A 142 -7.08 -1.97 -16.38
N HIS A 143 -7.32 -1.19 -15.32
CA HIS A 143 -8.70 -0.78 -15.00
C HIS A 143 -8.84 0.57 -14.25
N MET A 144 -8.05 1.58 -14.61
CA MET A 144 -8.28 2.96 -14.17
C MET A 144 -8.74 3.81 -15.36
N ASP A 145 -9.96 3.51 -15.82
CA ASP A 145 -10.79 4.43 -16.63
C ASP A 145 -11.94 4.97 -15.74
#